data_AF-A0A915C880-F1
#
_entry.id   AF-A0A915C880-F1
#
_cell.length_a   1.000
_cell.length_b   1.000
_cell.length_c   1.000
_cell.angle_alpha   90.00
_cell.angle_beta   90.00
_cell.angle_gamma   90.00
#
_symmetry.space_group_name_H-M   'P 1'
#
loop_
_entity.id
_entity.type
_entity.pdbx_description
1 polymer ?
#
loop_
_entity_poly.entity_id
_entity_poly.type
_entity_poly.pdbx_seq_one_letter_code
_entity_poly.pdbx_strand_id
1 'polypeptide(L)'
;MVSADGYEHEVIWMRDFAFTSLLRWLRNIRLEGTVIETHRLVGINEFSRTYRDLKENFGRQIASKWRERTDPRKFVFEDCAIAAYLIFSGYGIDIRRRNIWDDFAGADLRECSLNPEKDVLDGADFLIGNHSDELTPWIPVLAARSRCGFFLLPCCPFDFYGRYVKKTKAKNGNSCYGSYFLYIRSICERLGFEVEEDRLKIPSTKRRCLIGLVPGSGLLSNTEEVIKELLSEGKSNIFVARPKVERVRNCSQIPTDLRQQMTLRIFNHLLSIDTDQSSEWSRGGVLPLPRAADLLSATEKEQLKDSHGGLQTFLKNQHQVFKVAGGSVSIRDWATEGVRRVDGKTKISACWFKLYHPNGCPLSNELCSFAH
;
A
#
# COMPACT_ATOMS: atom_id res chain seq x y z
N MET A 1 -42.73 13.82 -4.10
CA MET A 1 -43.11 12.43 -3.79
C MET A 1 -41.83 11.63 -3.70
N VAL A 2 -41.41 11.24 -2.51
CA VAL A 2 -40.27 10.33 -2.31
C VAL A 2 -40.73 8.94 -2.76
N SER A 3 -39.99 8.30 -3.66
CA SER A 3 -40.35 6.98 -4.22
C SER A 3 -40.39 5.91 -3.14
N ALA A 4 -41.37 5.01 -3.21
CA ALA A 4 -41.58 3.92 -2.25
C ALA A 4 -40.31 3.05 -2.01
N ASP A 5 -39.45 2.93 -3.04
CA ASP A 5 -38.17 2.20 -2.98
C ASP A 5 -37.17 2.77 -1.95
N GLY A 6 -37.23 4.07 -1.65
CA GLY A 6 -36.32 4.69 -0.68
C GLY A 6 -36.64 4.27 0.75
N TYR A 7 -37.93 4.11 1.06
CA TYR A 7 -38.40 3.76 2.39
C TYR A 7 -38.07 2.30 2.74
N GLU A 8 -38.19 1.40 1.77
CA GLU A 8 -37.86 -0.02 1.97
C GLU A 8 -36.36 -0.21 2.20
N HIS A 9 -35.51 0.52 1.48
CA HIS A 9 -34.06 0.51 1.70
C HIS A 9 -33.68 1.04 3.10
N GLU A 10 -34.31 2.10 3.58
CA GLU A 10 -34.09 2.65 4.92
C GLU A 10 -34.51 1.66 6.02
N VAL A 11 -35.66 1.01 5.87
CA VAL A 11 -36.16 0.00 6.81
C VAL A 11 -35.24 -1.22 6.85
N ILE A 12 -34.79 -1.71 5.69
CA ILE A 12 -33.83 -2.82 5.60
C ILE A 12 -32.51 -2.44 6.27
N TRP A 13 -31.99 -1.25 6.00
CA TRP A 13 -30.76 -0.76 6.64
C TRP A 13 -30.91 -0.64 8.16
N MET A 14 -32.04 -0.11 8.65
CA MET A 14 -32.31 0.00 10.08
C MET A 14 -32.37 -1.38 10.74
N ARG A 15 -33.15 -2.31 10.18
CA ARG A 15 -33.34 -3.66 10.71
C ARG A 15 -32.04 -4.45 10.72
N ASP A 16 -31.34 -4.49 9.58
CA ASP A 16 -30.25 -5.45 9.37
C ASP A 16 -28.90 -4.91 9.83
N PHE A 17 -28.70 -3.59 9.81
CA PHE A 17 -27.43 -2.97 10.17
C PHE A 17 -27.51 -2.10 11.42
N ALA A 18 -28.47 -1.18 11.52
CA ALA A 18 -28.49 -0.20 12.61
C ALA A 18 -28.81 -0.85 13.95
N PHE A 19 -29.93 -1.58 14.05
CA PHE A 19 -30.35 -2.25 15.28
C PHE A 19 -29.38 -3.36 15.69
N THR A 20 -28.90 -4.16 14.75
CA THR A 20 -27.90 -5.20 15.04
C THR A 20 -26.59 -4.61 15.56
N SER A 21 -26.16 -3.47 15.01
CA SER A 21 -24.98 -2.75 15.49
C SER A 21 -25.20 -2.08 16.84
N LEU A 22 -26.37 -1.49 17.07
CA LEU A 22 -26.75 -0.87 18.34
C LEU A 22 -26.81 -1.90 19.47
N LEU A 23 -27.49 -3.03 19.24
CA LEU A 23 -27.57 -4.12 20.22
C LEU A 23 -26.19 -4.68 20.55
N ARG A 24 -25.34 -4.85 19.54
CA ARG A 24 -23.94 -5.24 19.75
C ARG A 24 -23.16 -4.18 20.53
N TRP A 25 -23.40 -2.89 20.30
CA TRP A 25 -22.75 -1.82 21.06
C TRP A 25 -23.21 -1.82 22.52
N LEU A 26 -24.52 -1.86 22.77
CA LEU A 26 -25.11 -1.94 24.10
C LEU A 26 -24.62 -3.16 24.88
N ARG A 27 -24.51 -4.33 24.23
CA ARG A 27 -24.00 -5.55 24.87
C ARG A 27 -22.54 -5.46 25.31
N ASN A 28 -21.76 -4.58 24.67
CA ASN A 28 -20.33 -4.41 24.95
C ASN A 28 -20.02 -3.07 25.63
N ILE A 29 -21.05 -2.31 26.01
CA ILE A 29 -20.86 -1.04 26.72
C ILE A 29 -20.40 -1.36 28.14
N ARG A 30 -19.28 -0.78 28.57
CA ARG A 30 -18.81 -0.86 29.94
C ARG A 30 -19.27 0.40 30.66
N LEU A 31 -20.30 0.27 31.49
CA LEU A 31 -20.86 1.40 32.24
C LEU A 31 -19.94 1.83 33.38
N GLU A 32 -19.04 0.95 33.85
CA GLU A 32 -18.02 1.29 34.84
C GLU A 32 -16.74 1.87 34.21
N GLY A 33 -16.70 2.04 32.88
CA GLY A 33 -15.56 2.66 32.20
C GLY A 33 -15.49 4.15 32.56
N THR A 34 -14.36 4.59 33.11
CA THR A 34 -14.06 6.01 33.22
C THR A 34 -14.19 6.64 31.84
N VAL A 35 -14.96 7.72 31.73
CA VAL A 35 -14.96 8.56 30.53
C VAL A 35 -13.57 9.15 30.44
N ILE A 36 -12.73 8.56 29.58
CA ILE A 36 -11.42 9.11 29.29
C ILE A 36 -11.66 10.43 28.56
N GLU A 37 -11.27 11.54 29.16
CA GLU A 37 -11.13 12.80 28.43
C GLU A 37 -10.10 12.58 27.32
N THR A 38 -10.61 12.30 26.13
CA THR A 38 -9.78 12.17 24.94
C THR A 38 -9.10 13.51 24.68
N HIS A 39 -7.79 13.51 24.41
CA HIS A 39 -7.02 14.66 23.93
C HIS A 39 -7.49 15.10 22.52
N ARG A 40 -8.73 15.56 22.42
CA ARG A 40 -9.34 16.02 21.17
C ARG A 40 -8.81 17.42 20.88
N LEU A 41 -7.85 17.48 19.95
CA LEU A 41 -7.41 18.76 19.37
C LEU A 41 -8.49 19.42 18.49
N VAL A 42 -9.46 18.63 18.02
CA VAL A 42 -10.58 19.09 17.18
C VAL A 42 -11.90 18.58 17.76
N GLY A 43 -12.91 19.45 17.79
CA GLY A 43 -14.26 19.10 18.24
C GLY A 43 -14.87 17.98 17.38
N ILE A 44 -15.37 16.91 18.01
CA ILE A 44 -15.91 15.74 17.29
C ILE A 44 -17.05 16.11 16.32
N ASN A 45 -17.89 17.08 16.70
CA ASN A 45 -19.00 17.55 15.88
C ASN A 45 -18.53 18.38 14.68
N GLU A 46 -17.44 19.13 14.83
CA GLU A 46 -16.85 19.93 13.77
C GLU A 46 -16.16 19.02 12.77
N PHE A 47 -15.29 18.12 13.26
CA PHE A 47 -14.67 17.08 12.46
C PHE A 47 -15.71 16.25 11.69
N SER A 48 -16.76 15.77 12.36
CA SER A 48 -17.79 14.93 11.73
C SER A 48 -18.59 15.65 10.66
N ARG A 49 -18.81 16.97 10.81
CA ARG A 49 -19.47 17.81 9.81
C ARG A 49 -18.57 18.00 8.60
N THR A 50 -17.34 18.52 8.80
CA THR A 50 -16.39 18.74 7.71
C THR A 50 -16.04 17.45 6.98
N TYR A 51 -15.81 16.35 7.68
CA TYR A 51 -15.55 15.06 7.05
C TYR A 51 -16.72 14.60 6.18
N ARG A 52 -17.95 14.77 6.66
CA ARG A 52 -19.16 14.43 5.89
C ARG A 52 -19.27 15.31 4.66
N ASP A 53 -19.06 16.60 4.80
CA ASP A 53 -19.14 17.54 3.69
C ASP A 53 -18.07 17.24 2.62
N LEU A 54 -16.83 16.97 3.03
CA LEU A 54 -15.76 16.55 2.11
C LEU A 54 -16.10 15.25 1.40
N LYS A 55 -16.60 14.26 2.15
CA LYS A 55 -16.97 12.94 1.62
C LYS A 55 -18.09 13.03 0.59
N GLU A 56 -19.14 13.79 0.88
CA GLU A 56 -20.33 13.90 0.04
C GLU A 56 -20.09 14.76 -1.19
N ASN A 57 -19.45 15.92 -1.02
CA ASN A 57 -19.27 16.88 -2.11
C ASN A 57 -18.11 16.52 -3.05
N PHE A 58 -17.01 15.99 -2.52
CA PHE A 58 -15.79 15.70 -3.29
C PHE A 58 -15.47 14.21 -3.33
N GLY A 59 -15.43 13.56 -2.17
CA GLY A 59 -14.97 12.17 -2.02
C GLY A 59 -15.73 11.18 -2.91
N ARG A 60 -17.05 11.27 -2.99
CA ARG A 60 -17.87 10.40 -3.87
C ARG A 60 -17.54 10.60 -5.35
N GLN A 61 -17.32 11.84 -5.78
CA GLN A 61 -16.98 12.16 -7.17
C GLN A 61 -15.59 11.63 -7.52
N ILE A 62 -14.61 11.87 -6.65
CA ILE A 62 -13.24 11.38 -6.80
C ILE A 62 -13.23 9.84 -6.86
N ALA A 63 -13.95 9.19 -5.94
CA ALA A 63 -14.06 7.72 -5.90
C ALA A 63 -14.69 7.15 -7.18
N SER A 64 -15.68 7.83 -7.78
CA SER A 64 -16.30 7.39 -9.03
C SER A 64 -15.37 7.48 -10.24
N LYS A 65 -14.44 8.44 -10.24
CA LYS A 65 -13.47 8.69 -11.32
C LYS A 65 -12.11 8.04 -11.04
N TRP A 66 -12.02 7.17 -10.03
CA TRP A 66 -10.76 6.60 -9.57
C TRP A 66 -10.11 5.71 -10.63
N ARG A 67 -8.87 6.04 -11.01
CA ARG A 67 -8.12 5.32 -12.06
C ARG A 67 -6.98 4.46 -11.53
N GLU A 68 -6.72 4.52 -10.23
CA GLU A 68 -5.68 3.70 -9.61
C GLU A 68 -6.18 2.27 -9.34
N ARG A 69 -5.24 1.34 -9.13
CA ARG A 69 -5.56 -0.07 -8.83
C ARG A 69 -6.05 -0.30 -7.40
N THR A 70 -5.92 0.70 -6.54
CA THR A 70 -6.26 0.69 -5.12
C THR A 70 -7.77 0.89 -4.92
N ASP A 71 -8.34 0.43 -3.78
CA ASP A 71 -9.78 0.59 -3.50
C ASP A 71 -10.10 2.07 -3.17
N PRO A 72 -10.85 2.79 -4.01
CA PRO A 72 -11.17 4.20 -3.76
C PRO A 72 -11.91 4.41 -2.45
N ARG A 73 -12.75 3.46 -2.02
CA ARG A 73 -13.52 3.59 -0.76
C ARG A 73 -12.63 3.57 0.47
N LYS A 74 -11.42 3.03 0.34
CA LYS A 74 -10.43 3.07 1.41
C LYS A 74 -9.62 4.36 1.34
N PHE A 75 -8.97 4.61 0.20
CA PHE A 75 -7.97 5.67 0.09
C PHE A 75 -8.60 7.07 0.03
N VAL A 76 -9.64 7.28 -0.79
CA VAL A 76 -10.26 8.61 -0.94
C VAL A 76 -10.91 9.07 0.36
N PHE A 77 -11.62 8.17 1.05
CA PHE A 77 -12.30 8.52 2.29
C PHE A 77 -11.37 8.61 3.50
N GLU A 78 -10.21 7.96 3.46
CA GLU A 78 -9.12 8.21 4.41
C GLU A 78 -8.56 9.62 4.21
N ASP A 79 -8.26 10.02 2.96
CA ASP A 79 -7.75 11.36 2.67
C ASP A 79 -8.78 12.46 3.01
N CYS A 80 -10.07 12.22 2.79
CA CYS A 80 -11.14 13.13 3.25
C CYS A 80 -11.11 13.31 4.78
N ALA A 81 -10.83 12.25 5.54
CA ALA A 81 -10.76 12.33 7.00
C ALA A 81 -9.52 13.09 7.46
N ILE A 82 -8.37 12.87 6.80
CA ILE A 82 -7.14 13.62 7.08
C ILE A 82 -7.33 15.09 6.73
N ALA A 83 -7.86 15.40 5.54
CA ALA A 83 -8.16 16.77 5.13
C ALA A 83 -9.12 17.46 6.10
N ALA A 84 -10.18 16.77 6.54
CA ALA A 84 -11.09 17.32 7.54
C ALA A 84 -10.37 17.72 8.83
N TYR A 85 -9.39 16.93 9.27
CA TYR A 85 -8.59 17.25 10.44
C TYR A 85 -7.68 18.47 10.21
N LEU A 86 -6.96 18.49 9.07
CA LEU A 86 -6.02 19.55 8.72
C LEU A 86 -6.69 20.91 8.49
N ILE A 87 -7.94 20.95 8.02
CA ILE A 87 -8.71 22.20 7.84
C ILE A 87 -8.92 22.93 9.16
N PHE A 88 -9.01 22.21 10.28
CA PHE A 88 -9.23 22.83 11.59
C PHE A 88 -7.92 23.23 12.27
N SER A 89 -6.90 22.37 12.22
CA SER A 89 -5.63 22.61 12.88
C SER A 89 -4.50 21.77 12.29
N GLY A 90 -3.32 22.38 12.23
CA GLY A 90 -2.09 21.73 11.82
C GLY A 90 -1.87 21.72 10.31
N TYR A 91 -0.91 20.90 9.90
CA TYR A 91 -0.53 20.71 8.50
C TYR A 91 -0.05 19.28 8.28
N GLY A 92 -0.17 18.80 7.04
CA GLY A 92 0.36 17.51 6.62
C GLY A 92 1.69 17.68 5.89
N ILE A 93 2.58 16.69 6.02
CA ILE A 93 3.75 16.53 5.18
C ILE A 93 3.60 15.22 4.43
N ASP A 94 3.68 15.29 3.10
CA ASP A 94 3.77 14.11 2.25
C ASP A 94 4.89 14.31 1.24
N ILE A 95 5.63 13.25 0.92
CA ILE A 95 6.63 13.31 -0.14
C ILE A 95 6.01 13.59 -1.51
N ARG A 96 4.75 13.17 -1.70
CA ARG A 96 4.02 13.32 -2.95
C ARG A 96 2.55 13.57 -2.68
N ARG A 97 2.11 14.79 -2.94
CA ARG A 97 0.69 15.13 -2.92
C ARG A 97 -0.01 14.39 -4.06
N ARG A 98 -1.16 13.78 -3.75
CA ARG A 98 -2.04 13.21 -4.77
C ARG A 98 -2.88 14.34 -5.38
N ASN A 99 -3.24 14.22 -6.67
CA ASN A 99 -4.01 15.24 -7.38
C ASN A 99 -5.37 15.53 -6.75
N ILE A 100 -5.91 14.62 -5.94
CA ILE A 100 -7.18 14.80 -5.23
C ILE A 100 -7.12 15.88 -4.15
N TRP A 101 -5.92 16.24 -3.69
CA TRP A 101 -5.76 17.26 -2.64
C TRP A 101 -6.05 18.68 -3.13
N ASP A 102 -6.08 18.91 -4.44
CA ASP A 102 -6.50 20.20 -5.02
C ASP A 102 -7.99 20.48 -4.76
N ASP A 103 -8.79 19.44 -4.54
CA ASP A 103 -10.22 19.57 -4.24
C ASP A 103 -10.49 19.86 -2.75
N PHE A 104 -9.50 19.71 -1.87
CA PHE A 104 -9.64 19.88 -0.43
C PHE A 104 -9.22 21.30 0.02
N ALA A 105 -10.03 22.28 -0.37
CA ALA A 105 -9.79 23.68 -0.02
C ALA A 105 -9.65 23.88 1.50
N GLY A 106 -8.60 24.61 1.91
CA GLY A 106 -8.31 24.93 3.31
C GLY A 106 -7.41 23.93 4.04
N ALA A 107 -7.13 22.75 3.46
CA ALA A 107 -6.16 21.83 4.04
C ALA A 107 -4.73 22.25 3.69
N ASP A 108 -3.86 22.42 4.70
CA ASP A 108 -2.42 22.65 4.50
C ASP A 108 -1.68 21.31 4.34
N LEU A 109 -1.52 20.85 3.10
CA LEU A 109 -0.67 19.71 2.78
C LEU A 109 0.61 20.19 2.06
N ARG A 110 1.75 19.96 2.70
CA ARG A 110 3.07 20.36 2.20
C ARG A 110 3.74 19.18 1.51
N GLU A 111 4.00 19.34 0.21
CA GLU A 111 4.70 18.33 -0.58
C GLU A 111 6.23 18.47 -0.46
N CYS A 112 6.82 17.82 0.54
CA CYS A 112 8.26 17.84 0.78
C CYS A 112 8.78 16.52 1.34
N SER A 113 10.09 16.30 1.15
CA SER A 113 10.81 15.21 1.81
C SER A 113 11.24 15.65 3.19
N LEU A 114 11.06 14.79 4.18
CA LEU A 114 11.52 15.01 5.56
C LEU A 114 12.81 14.20 5.81
N ASN A 115 13.85 14.87 6.28
CA ASN A 115 15.06 14.27 6.81
C ASN A 115 15.00 14.27 8.35
N PRO A 116 14.63 13.14 8.98
CA PRO A 116 14.43 13.08 10.42
C PRO A 116 15.72 13.19 11.24
N GLU A 117 16.90 13.14 10.63
CA GLU A 117 18.17 13.40 11.32
C GLU A 117 18.44 14.89 11.51
N LYS A 118 17.91 15.74 10.62
CA LYS A 118 18.25 17.17 10.55
C LYS A 118 17.06 18.09 10.79
N ASP A 119 15.89 17.68 10.32
CA ASP A 119 14.68 18.49 10.35
C ASP A 119 14.04 18.40 11.74
N VAL A 120 13.47 19.52 12.17
CA VAL A 120 12.73 19.65 13.44
C VAL A 120 11.34 20.18 13.11
N LEU A 121 10.32 19.63 13.75
CA LEU A 121 8.91 19.98 13.56
C LEU A 121 8.40 20.77 14.77
N ASP A 122 8.91 21.99 14.93
CA ASP A 122 8.55 22.85 16.06
C ASP A 122 7.10 23.34 16.00
N GLY A 123 6.53 23.60 17.18
CA GLY A 123 5.21 24.21 17.34
C GLY A 123 4.03 23.25 17.13
N ALA A 124 4.28 21.94 17.07
CA ALA A 124 3.24 20.93 17.07
C ALA A 124 2.94 20.44 18.50
N ASP A 125 1.67 20.32 18.86
CA ASP A 125 1.24 19.64 20.10
C ASP A 125 1.31 18.11 19.97
N PHE A 126 1.21 17.63 18.73
CA PHE A 126 1.05 16.22 18.44
C PHE A 126 1.49 15.85 17.01
N LEU A 127 2.27 14.78 16.85
CA LEU A 127 2.65 14.23 15.54
C LEU A 127 1.85 12.97 15.19
N ILE A 128 1.35 12.88 13.96
CA ILE A 128 0.58 11.73 13.48
C ILE A 128 1.36 11.01 12.38
N GLY A 129 1.97 9.88 12.72
CA GLY A 129 2.59 8.95 11.78
C GLY A 129 1.56 8.04 11.12
N ASN A 130 0.78 8.58 10.16
CA ASN A 130 -0.12 7.78 9.35
C ASN A 130 0.65 7.08 8.22
N HIS A 131 0.73 5.75 8.26
CA HIS A 131 1.40 4.97 7.21
C HIS A 131 2.81 5.50 6.86
N SER A 132 3.57 5.91 7.88
CA SER A 132 4.82 6.68 7.75
C SER A 132 6.03 5.90 7.18
N ASP A 133 5.84 4.69 6.66
CA ASP A 133 6.86 3.84 6.05
C ASP A 133 8.22 3.89 6.76
N GLU A 134 9.28 4.37 6.08
CA GLU A 134 10.65 4.47 6.58
C GLU A 134 10.78 5.45 7.77
N LEU A 135 9.87 6.41 7.92
CA LEU A 135 9.83 7.36 9.03
C LEU A 135 9.20 6.77 10.30
N THR A 136 8.60 5.59 10.25
CA THR A 136 7.90 4.98 11.41
C THR A 136 8.74 4.99 12.71
N PRO A 137 10.00 4.52 12.75
CA PRO A 137 10.82 4.59 13.97
C PRO A 137 11.29 6.02 14.29
N TRP A 138 11.25 6.93 13.32
CA TRP A 138 11.66 8.33 13.46
C TRP A 138 10.58 9.24 14.03
N ILE A 139 9.29 8.92 13.86
CA ILE A 139 8.20 9.74 14.42
C ILE A 139 8.35 9.96 15.93
N PRO A 140 8.63 8.95 16.78
CA PRO A 140 8.88 9.17 18.20
C PRO A 140 10.12 10.05 18.47
N VAL A 141 11.16 9.94 17.64
CA VAL A 141 12.39 10.76 17.75
C VAL A 141 12.08 12.23 17.46
N LEU A 142 11.34 12.50 16.37
CA LEU A 142 10.89 13.85 16.01
C LEU A 142 9.97 14.44 17.07
N ALA A 143 9.05 13.63 17.61
CA ALA A 143 8.16 14.04 18.68
C ALA A 143 8.94 14.40 19.95
N ALA A 144 9.97 13.61 20.29
CA ALA A 144 10.80 13.87 21.46
C ALA A 144 11.56 15.20 21.35
N ARG A 145 12.13 15.48 20.17
CA ARG A 145 12.81 16.76 19.87
C ARG A 145 11.86 17.94 19.93
N SER A 146 10.65 17.76 19.41
CA SER A 146 9.60 18.79 19.40
C SER A 146 8.83 18.88 20.72
N ARG A 147 9.18 18.02 21.70
CA ARG A 147 8.56 17.91 23.04
C ARG A 147 7.04 17.78 22.99
N CYS A 148 6.55 17.00 22.05
CA CYS A 148 5.13 16.84 21.79
C CYS A 148 4.69 15.38 21.85
N GLY A 149 3.39 15.13 21.94
CA GLY A 149 2.85 13.77 21.85
C GLY A 149 2.94 13.21 20.43
N PHE A 150 2.66 11.92 20.27
CA PHE A 150 2.50 11.34 18.95
C PHE A 150 1.47 10.20 18.91
N PHE A 151 0.98 9.95 17.70
CA PHE A 151 0.26 8.75 17.32
C PHE A 151 0.98 8.08 16.16
N LEU A 152 1.13 6.76 16.22
CA LEU A 152 1.89 6.02 15.24
C LEU A 152 1.16 4.76 14.78
N LEU A 153 1.10 4.56 13.47
CA LEU A 153 0.64 3.34 12.82
C LEU A 153 1.81 2.54 12.26
N PRO A 154 2.39 1.60 13.02
CA PRO A 154 3.59 0.87 12.62
C PRO A 154 3.25 -0.25 11.62
N CYS A 155 2.77 0.08 10.42
CA CYS A 155 2.31 -0.91 9.44
C CYS A 155 3.43 -1.51 8.57
N CYS A 156 4.51 -0.77 8.34
CA CYS A 156 5.60 -1.13 7.44
C CYS A 156 6.88 -1.35 8.27
N PRO A 157 7.48 -2.57 8.25
CA PRO A 157 8.57 -2.91 9.14
C PRO A 157 9.90 -2.29 8.68
N PHE A 158 10.16 -1.06 9.12
CA PHE A 158 11.44 -0.36 8.96
C PHE A 158 12.08 -0.08 10.33
N ASP A 159 13.39 -0.31 10.41
CA ASP A 159 14.24 0.29 11.44
C ASP A 159 14.71 1.68 10.97
N PHE A 160 15.61 2.33 11.72
CA PHE A 160 16.06 3.69 11.41
C PHE A 160 16.69 3.84 10.02
N TYR A 161 17.31 2.80 9.47
CA TYR A 161 18.13 2.90 8.25
C TYR A 161 17.79 1.89 7.17
N GLY A 162 16.76 1.06 7.38
CA GLY A 162 16.40 0.02 6.43
C GLY A 162 15.23 -0.82 6.88
N ARG A 163 15.03 -1.94 6.18
CA ARG A 163 13.96 -2.89 6.54
C ARG A 163 14.31 -3.58 7.85
N TYR A 164 13.35 -3.58 8.77
CA TYR A 164 13.50 -4.25 10.05
C TYR A 164 13.73 -5.75 9.85
N VAL A 165 14.83 -6.24 10.41
CA VAL A 165 15.16 -7.67 10.46
C VAL A 165 14.96 -8.17 11.88
N LYS A 166 14.15 -9.22 12.03
CA LYS A 166 13.92 -9.86 13.32
C LYS A 166 15.22 -10.47 13.84
N LYS A 167 15.75 -9.95 14.95
CA LYS A 167 17.05 -10.36 15.54
C LYS A 167 17.06 -11.80 16.09
N THR A 168 15.92 -12.36 16.50
CA THR A 168 15.86 -13.72 17.10
C THR A 168 14.78 -14.61 16.48
N LYS A 169 15.14 -15.88 16.20
CA LYS A 169 14.18 -16.98 16.02
C LYS A 169 13.62 -17.38 17.39
N ALA A 170 12.83 -16.52 18.04
CA ALA A 170 12.29 -16.83 19.36
C ALA A 170 11.40 -18.09 19.32
N LYS A 171 11.63 -19.02 20.25
CA LYS A 171 10.83 -20.24 20.49
C LYS A 171 9.36 -19.96 20.90
N ASN A 172 8.99 -18.69 21.14
CA ASN A 172 7.72 -18.28 21.76
C ASN A 172 6.65 -17.77 20.76
N GLY A 173 6.70 -18.18 19.49
CA GLY A 173 5.57 -17.96 18.56
C GLY A 173 5.26 -16.51 18.14
N ASN A 174 6.08 -15.52 18.51
CA ASN A 174 5.75 -14.13 18.20
C ASN A 174 5.93 -13.81 16.70
N SER A 175 4.87 -13.31 16.05
CA SER A 175 4.87 -12.99 14.61
C SER A 175 5.93 -11.93 14.26
N CYS A 176 6.35 -11.86 12.99
CA CYS A 176 7.29 -10.83 12.52
C CYS A 176 6.79 -9.42 12.89
N TYR A 177 5.49 -9.17 12.70
CA TYR A 177 4.84 -7.92 13.08
C TYR A 177 4.83 -7.68 14.60
N GLY A 178 4.57 -8.72 15.41
CA GLY A 178 4.60 -8.60 16.87
C GLY A 178 5.98 -8.18 17.39
N SER A 179 7.03 -8.78 16.83
CA SER A 179 8.42 -8.39 17.12
C SER A 179 8.71 -6.94 16.71
N TYR A 180 8.25 -6.53 15.52
CA TYR A 180 8.42 -5.16 15.04
C TYR A 180 7.68 -4.14 15.93
N PHE A 181 6.44 -4.46 16.32
CA PHE A 181 5.63 -3.61 17.17
C PHE A 181 6.29 -3.38 18.55
N LEU A 182 6.84 -4.44 19.14
CA LEU A 182 7.59 -4.35 20.40
C LEU A 182 8.89 -3.56 20.24
N TYR A 183 9.57 -3.68 19.09
CA TYR A 183 10.73 -2.86 18.78
C TYR A 183 10.39 -1.37 18.75
N ILE A 184 9.33 -0.97 18.03
CA ILE A 184 8.89 0.43 18.00
C ILE A 184 8.46 0.90 19.40
N ARG A 185 7.70 0.09 20.14
CA ARG A 185 7.33 0.38 21.52
C ARG A 185 8.55 0.64 22.40
N SER A 186 9.60 -0.18 22.28
CA SER A 186 10.84 -0.01 23.05
C SER A 186 11.57 1.30 22.75
N ILE A 187 11.52 1.78 21.50
CA ILE A 187 12.07 3.10 21.13
C ILE A 187 11.29 4.20 21.88
N CYS A 188 9.96 4.12 21.84
CA CYS A 188 9.08 5.11 22.47
C CYS A 188 9.30 5.18 23.99
N GLU A 189 9.38 4.02 24.65
CA GLU A 189 9.61 3.92 26.10
C GLU A 189 11.02 4.42 26.49
N ARG A 190 12.07 4.10 25.69
CA ARG A 190 13.43 4.61 25.93
C ARG A 190 13.51 6.13 25.83
N LEU A 191 12.74 6.74 24.93
CA LEU A 191 12.64 8.20 24.78
C LEU A 191 11.86 8.87 25.92
N GLY A 192 11.29 8.09 26.86
CA GLY A 192 10.61 8.61 28.05
C GLY A 192 9.14 8.95 27.84
N PHE A 193 8.51 8.47 26.77
CA PHE A 193 7.07 8.65 26.58
C PHE A 193 6.25 7.70 27.47
N GLU A 194 5.07 8.16 27.87
CA GLU A 194 4.00 7.29 28.35
C GLU A 194 3.32 6.64 27.14
N VAL A 195 3.58 5.33 26.94
CA VAL A 195 3.17 4.63 25.72
C VAL A 195 1.92 3.78 25.94
N GLU A 196 0.83 4.22 25.33
CA GLU A 196 -0.41 3.47 25.24
C GLU A 196 -0.53 2.72 23.91
N GLU A 197 -1.26 1.61 23.94
CA GLU A 197 -1.62 0.84 22.76
C GLU A 197 -3.13 0.86 22.59
N ASP A 198 -3.59 1.16 21.37
CA ASP A 198 -5.00 1.06 21.04
C ASP A 198 -5.22 0.24 19.75
N ARG A 199 -6.44 -0.30 19.61
CA ARG A 199 -6.88 -1.08 18.47
C ARG A 199 -7.92 -0.31 17.66
N LEU A 200 -7.49 0.18 16.51
CA LEU A 200 -8.33 0.92 15.60
C LEU A 200 -9.37 0.06 14.89
N LYS A 201 -10.55 0.65 14.69
CA LYS A 201 -11.62 0.10 13.82
C LYS A 201 -11.42 0.50 12.35
N ILE A 202 -10.20 0.34 11.82
CA ILE A 202 -9.89 0.60 10.41
C ILE A 202 -9.77 -0.71 9.61
N PRO A 203 -10.06 -0.69 8.29
CA PRO A 203 -9.80 -1.80 7.37
C PRO A 203 -8.29 -1.92 7.05
N SER A 204 -7.46 -2.02 8.10
CA SER A 204 -6.04 -2.38 8.03
C SER A 204 -5.87 -3.83 8.50
N THR A 205 -4.81 -4.48 8.02
CA THR A 205 -4.45 -5.86 8.42
C THR A 205 -3.92 -5.95 9.85
N LYS A 206 -3.44 -4.85 10.43
CA LYS A 206 -2.79 -4.86 11.74
C LYS A 206 -3.60 -4.20 12.84
N ARG A 207 -4.30 -3.09 12.52
CA ARG A 207 -5.28 -2.41 13.39
C ARG A 207 -4.76 -2.01 14.78
N ARG A 208 -3.46 -1.94 15.00
CA ARG A 208 -2.84 -1.56 16.29
C ARG A 208 -2.05 -0.28 16.08
N CYS A 209 -2.19 0.68 16.98
CA CYS A 209 -1.43 1.91 17.01
C CYS A 209 -0.72 2.06 18.35
N LEU A 210 0.30 2.92 18.37
CA LEU A 210 0.96 3.40 19.58
C LEU A 210 0.64 4.87 19.75
N ILE A 211 0.33 5.26 20.98
CA ILE A 211 0.12 6.64 21.38
C ILE A 211 1.17 6.95 22.43
N GLY A 212 2.02 7.95 22.17
CA GLY A 212 3.02 8.41 23.11
C GLY A 212 2.62 9.77 23.65
N LEU A 213 2.43 9.86 24.96
CA LEU A 213 2.17 11.11 25.66
C LEU A 213 3.43 11.58 26.38
N VAL A 214 3.61 12.90 26.43
CA VAL A 214 4.67 13.50 27.24
C VAL A 214 4.23 13.43 28.71
N PRO A 215 5.03 12.81 29.60
CA PRO A 215 4.69 12.74 31.01
C PRO A 215 4.48 14.14 31.61
N GLY A 216 3.68 14.24 32.68
CA GLY A 216 3.48 15.53 33.37
C GLY A 216 4.77 16.15 33.93
N SER A 217 5.80 15.33 34.18
CA SER A 217 7.15 15.77 34.57
C SER A 217 8.01 16.27 33.40
N GLY A 218 7.51 16.19 32.17
CA GLY A 218 8.26 16.38 30.93
C GLY A 218 9.05 15.14 30.52
N LEU A 219 9.58 15.18 29.29
CA LEU A 219 10.53 14.17 28.79
C LEU A 219 11.88 14.26 29.52
N LEU A 220 12.69 13.22 29.37
CA LEU A 220 14.02 13.12 29.98
C LEU A 220 14.93 14.28 29.56
N SER A 221 15.70 14.83 30.50
CA SER A 221 16.64 15.94 30.23
C SER A 221 17.77 15.54 29.28
N ASN A 222 18.12 14.26 29.24
CA ASN A 222 19.14 13.66 28.37
C ASN A 222 18.55 13.03 27.09
N THR A 223 17.44 13.60 26.58
CA THR A 223 16.76 13.08 25.38
C THR A 223 17.71 12.93 24.18
N GLU A 224 18.58 13.90 23.93
CA GLU A 224 19.53 13.83 22.80
C GLU A 224 20.60 12.74 22.97
N GLU A 225 21.06 12.47 24.19
CA GLU A 225 21.97 11.35 24.48
C GLU A 225 21.30 10.01 24.19
N VAL A 226 20.03 9.85 24.60
CA VAL A 226 19.26 8.64 24.32
C VAL A 226 19.02 8.46 22.82
N ILE A 227 18.70 9.54 22.10
CA ILE A 227 18.57 9.51 20.63
C ILE A 227 19.90 9.08 20.02
N LYS A 228 21.03 9.66 20.42
CA LYS A 228 22.36 9.27 19.91
C LYS A 228 22.64 7.79 20.16
N GLU A 229 22.29 7.27 21.34
CA GLU A 229 22.44 5.85 21.67
C GLU A 229 21.59 4.96 20.74
N LEU A 230 20.30 5.27 20.60
CA LEU A 230 19.36 4.58 19.71
C LEU A 230 19.86 4.54 18.26
N LEU A 231 20.38 5.66 17.77
CA LEU A 231 20.88 5.79 16.40
C LEU A 231 22.26 5.15 16.22
N SER A 232 23.04 5.02 17.29
CA SER A 232 24.38 4.41 17.25
C SER A 232 24.36 2.91 17.01
N GLU A 233 23.25 2.23 17.33
CA GLU A 233 23.04 0.80 17.07
C GLU A 233 23.05 0.45 15.57
N GLY A 234 22.97 1.44 14.67
CA GLY A 234 22.91 1.29 13.20
C GLY A 234 24.00 2.04 12.41
N LYS A 235 25.09 2.45 13.07
CA LYS A 235 26.14 3.39 12.61
C LYS A 235 26.76 3.22 11.21
N SER A 236 26.51 2.14 10.48
CA SER A 236 27.06 1.96 9.13
C SER A 236 26.23 2.63 8.03
N ASN A 237 25.02 3.12 8.34
CA ASN A 237 24.05 3.55 7.33
C ASN A 237 23.56 4.98 7.61
N ILE A 238 23.28 5.74 6.54
CA ILE A 238 22.70 7.09 6.59
C ILE A 238 21.22 6.96 6.24
N PHE A 239 20.33 7.72 6.89
CA PHE A 239 18.93 7.76 6.46
C PHE A 239 18.83 8.31 5.03
N VAL A 240 18.25 7.52 4.13
CA VAL A 240 17.99 7.94 2.75
C VAL A 240 16.50 8.13 2.59
N ALA A 241 16.07 9.39 2.57
CA ALA A 241 14.69 9.72 2.22
C ALA A 241 14.37 9.20 0.82
N ARG A 242 13.13 8.75 0.62
CA ARG A 242 12.66 8.35 -0.71
C ARG A 242 12.81 9.55 -1.67
N PRO A 243 13.22 9.35 -2.93
CA PRO A 243 13.23 10.45 -3.90
C PRO A 243 11.81 10.90 -4.22
N LYS A 244 11.61 12.22 -4.41
CA LYS A 244 10.31 12.83 -4.76
C LYS A 244 9.67 12.20 -6.00
N VAL A 245 10.48 11.81 -6.97
CA VAL A 245 10.04 11.11 -8.18
C VAL A 245 10.31 9.61 -8.03
N GLU A 246 9.24 8.83 -7.87
CA GLU A 246 9.34 7.38 -7.98
C GLU A 246 9.55 7.02 -9.47
N ARG A 247 10.77 6.58 -9.80
CA ARG A 247 11.06 6.10 -11.15
C ARG A 247 10.13 4.93 -11.46
N VAL A 248 9.43 5.01 -12.59
CA VAL A 248 8.47 3.98 -12.99
C VAL A 248 9.20 2.65 -13.20
N ARG A 249 9.08 1.72 -12.23
CA ARG A 249 9.73 0.39 -12.25
C ARG A 249 8.91 -0.65 -13.00
N ASN A 250 8.40 -0.28 -14.16
CA ASN A 250 7.75 -1.22 -15.05
C ASN A 250 8.54 -1.23 -16.35
N CYS A 251 8.49 -2.35 -17.08
CA CYS A 251 9.06 -2.43 -18.42
C CYS A 251 8.29 -1.55 -19.44
N SER A 252 7.53 -0.54 -18.99
CA SER A 252 6.75 0.34 -19.88
C SER A 252 7.65 1.28 -20.68
N GLN A 253 8.84 1.61 -20.16
CA GLN A 253 9.85 2.40 -20.85
C GLN A 253 10.55 1.65 -21.99
N ILE A 254 10.42 0.32 -22.05
CA ILE A 254 10.92 -0.46 -23.18
C ILE A 254 9.98 -0.21 -24.38
N PRO A 255 10.52 0.22 -25.54
CA PRO A 255 9.74 0.43 -26.76
C PRO A 255 8.86 -0.79 -27.09
N THR A 256 7.64 -0.54 -27.54
CA THR A 256 6.65 -1.60 -27.81
C THR A 256 7.19 -2.64 -28.78
N ASP A 257 7.86 -2.22 -29.84
CA ASP A 257 8.43 -3.12 -30.85
C ASP A 257 9.48 -4.04 -30.25
N LEU A 258 10.35 -3.51 -29.39
CA LEU A 258 11.39 -4.29 -28.73
C LEU A 258 10.78 -5.31 -27.77
N ARG A 259 9.75 -4.92 -27.00
CA ARG A 259 9.02 -5.87 -26.15
C ARG A 259 8.43 -7.00 -26.97
N GLN A 260 7.77 -6.68 -28.08
CA GLN A 260 7.16 -7.67 -28.96
C GLN A 260 8.20 -8.61 -29.57
N GLN A 261 9.34 -8.10 -30.03
CA GLN A 261 10.45 -8.90 -30.56
C GLN A 261 11.00 -9.87 -29.51
N MET A 262 11.26 -9.39 -28.28
CA MET A 262 11.73 -10.23 -27.18
C MET A 262 10.70 -11.30 -26.79
N THR A 263 9.42 -10.92 -26.71
CA THR A 263 8.33 -11.85 -26.41
C THR A 263 8.22 -12.92 -27.50
N LEU A 264 8.25 -12.55 -28.78
CA LEU A 264 8.15 -13.48 -29.90
C LEU A 264 9.34 -14.44 -29.94
N ARG A 265 10.57 -13.95 -29.69
CA ARG A 265 11.78 -14.77 -29.66
C ARG A 265 11.72 -15.86 -28.59
N ILE A 266 11.34 -15.49 -27.36
CA ILE A 266 11.21 -16.44 -26.24
C ILE A 266 10.04 -17.40 -26.50
N PHE A 267 8.92 -16.90 -27.02
CA PHE A 267 7.75 -17.70 -27.35
C PHE A 267 8.05 -18.78 -28.41
N ASN A 268 8.71 -18.41 -29.51
CA ASN A 268 9.08 -19.36 -30.56
C ASN A 268 10.08 -20.40 -30.07
N HIS A 269 11.02 -19.99 -29.21
CA HIS A 269 11.94 -20.95 -28.60
C HIS A 269 11.20 -21.95 -27.70
N LEU A 270 10.24 -21.49 -26.88
CA LEU A 270 9.42 -22.39 -26.06
C LEU A 270 8.61 -23.38 -26.92
N LEU A 271 8.02 -22.92 -28.03
CA LEU A 271 7.33 -23.81 -28.98
C LEU A 271 8.27 -24.87 -29.60
N SER A 272 9.56 -24.56 -29.78
CA SER A 272 10.53 -25.50 -30.34
C SER A 272 11.03 -26.58 -29.37
N ILE A 273 10.83 -26.39 -28.05
CA ILE A 273 11.35 -27.32 -27.03
C ILE A 273 10.52 -28.59 -26.93
N ASP A 274 9.20 -28.49 -27.11
CA ASP A 274 8.29 -29.62 -26.98
C ASP A 274 7.39 -29.71 -28.21
N THR A 275 7.69 -30.67 -29.07
CA THR A 275 6.97 -30.94 -30.32
C THR A 275 6.03 -32.14 -30.17
N ASP A 276 5.50 -32.40 -28.97
CA ASP A 276 4.57 -33.51 -28.76
C ASP A 276 3.29 -33.29 -29.61
N GLN A 277 3.29 -33.86 -30.82
CA GLN A 277 2.25 -33.72 -31.85
C GLN A 277 0.93 -34.40 -31.46
N SER A 278 0.87 -35.01 -30.28
CA SER A 278 -0.29 -35.71 -29.73
C SER A 278 -1.33 -34.77 -29.08
N SER A 279 -0.96 -33.52 -28.82
CA SER A 279 -1.84 -32.53 -28.17
C SER A 279 -2.53 -31.61 -29.18
N GLU A 280 -3.83 -31.34 -28.98
CA GLU A 280 -4.67 -30.50 -29.85
C GLU A 280 -4.18 -29.04 -29.94
N TRP A 281 -3.40 -28.60 -28.95
CA TRP A 281 -2.78 -27.27 -28.90
C TRP A 281 -1.35 -27.34 -28.36
N SER A 282 -0.38 -26.83 -29.12
CA SER A 282 1.05 -26.91 -28.76
C SER A 282 1.40 -25.98 -27.59
N ARG A 283 1.43 -26.54 -26.38
CA ARG A 283 1.83 -25.83 -25.15
C ARG A 283 3.32 -25.47 -25.08
N GLY A 284 4.14 -26.02 -25.97
CA GLY A 284 5.60 -25.87 -25.95
C GLY A 284 6.22 -26.42 -24.65
N GLY A 285 7.52 -26.20 -24.51
CA GLY A 285 8.29 -26.68 -23.37
C GLY A 285 8.35 -25.71 -22.19
N VAL A 286 9.18 -26.07 -21.22
CA VAL A 286 9.52 -25.26 -20.05
C VAL A 286 10.98 -24.85 -20.13
N LEU A 287 11.28 -23.58 -19.90
CA LEU A 287 12.63 -23.03 -19.97
C LEU A 287 13.04 -22.39 -18.63
N PRO A 288 14.18 -22.79 -18.02
CA PRO A 288 14.71 -22.11 -16.86
C PRO A 288 15.03 -20.63 -17.15
N LEU A 289 14.78 -19.73 -16.19
CA LEU A 289 15.02 -18.29 -16.38
C LEU A 289 16.45 -17.93 -16.84
N PRO A 290 17.54 -18.61 -16.37
CA PRO A 290 18.88 -18.36 -16.90
C PRO A 290 18.99 -18.65 -18.40
N ARG A 291 18.39 -19.75 -18.87
CA ARG A 291 18.38 -20.11 -20.29
C ARG A 291 17.52 -19.18 -21.13
N ALA A 292 16.40 -18.70 -20.57
CA ALA A 292 15.61 -17.65 -21.20
C ALA A 292 16.40 -16.35 -21.35
N ALA A 293 17.32 -16.04 -20.43
CA ALA A 293 18.20 -14.89 -20.55
C ALA A 293 19.21 -15.06 -21.68
N ASP A 294 19.68 -16.27 -21.97
CA ASP A 294 20.63 -16.52 -23.07
C ASP A 294 20.06 -16.16 -24.45
N LEU A 295 18.72 -16.12 -24.59
CA LEU A 295 18.04 -15.69 -25.82
C LEU A 295 18.06 -14.17 -26.04
N LEU A 296 18.53 -13.40 -25.06
CA LEU A 296 18.57 -11.94 -25.09
C LEU A 296 20.00 -11.43 -25.30
N SER A 297 20.12 -10.39 -26.12
CA SER A 297 21.35 -9.64 -26.35
C SER A 297 21.82 -8.93 -25.08
N ALA A 298 23.10 -8.54 -25.03
CA ALA A 298 23.67 -7.80 -23.91
C ALA A 298 22.93 -6.47 -23.67
N THR A 299 22.56 -5.77 -24.76
CA THR A 299 21.80 -4.51 -24.73
C THR A 299 20.39 -4.70 -24.17
N GLU A 300 19.68 -5.76 -24.59
CA GLU A 300 18.34 -6.08 -24.05
C GLU A 300 18.41 -6.44 -22.56
N LYS A 301 19.44 -7.18 -22.15
CA LYS A 301 19.67 -7.54 -20.73
C LYS A 301 19.93 -6.30 -19.88
N GLU A 302 20.70 -5.34 -20.39
CA GLU A 302 21.00 -4.09 -19.71
C GLU A 302 19.74 -3.23 -19.57
N GLN A 303 18.95 -3.07 -20.64
CA GLN A 303 17.67 -2.35 -20.58
C GLN A 303 16.65 -2.99 -19.61
N LEU A 304 16.63 -4.33 -19.50
CA LEU A 304 15.81 -5.03 -18.51
C LEU A 304 16.27 -4.79 -17.06
N LYS A 305 17.57 -4.60 -16.84
CA LYS A 305 18.13 -4.25 -15.52
C LYS A 305 17.86 -2.79 -15.17
N ASP A 306 18.03 -1.89 -16.14
CA ASP A 306 17.78 -0.45 -15.98
C ASP A 306 16.31 -0.13 -15.74
N SER A 307 15.39 -0.91 -16.32
CA SER A 307 13.95 -0.84 -16.00
C SER A 307 13.56 -1.48 -14.65
N HIS A 308 14.54 -1.91 -13.86
CA HIS A 308 14.44 -2.40 -12.47
C HIS A 308 13.46 -3.56 -12.23
N GLY A 309 13.09 -4.30 -13.29
CA GLY A 309 12.28 -5.50 -13.21
C GLY A 309 13.05 -6.80 -13.49
N GLY A 310 14.12 -6.73 -14.30
CA GLY A 310 14.80 -7.91 -14.82
C GLY A 310 13.91 -8.80 -15.70
N LEU A 311 14.48 -9.88 -16.21
CA LEU A 311 13.80 -10.81 -17.12
C LEU A 311 12.52 -11.41 -16.51
N GLN A 312 12.58 -11.80 -15.24
CA GLN A 312 11.44 -12.43 -14.59
C GLN A 312 10.22 -11.50 -14.52
N THR A 313 10.41 -10.21 -14.24
CA THR A 313 9.32 -9.23 -14.20
C THR A 313 8.81 -8.91 -15.60
N PHE A 314 9.70 -8.81 -16.59
CA PHE A 314 9.30 -8.66 -17.99
C PHE A 314 8.37 -9.79 -18.42
N LEU A 315 8.74 -11.05 -18.17
CA LEU A 315 7.93 -12.21 -18.51
C LEU A 315 6.58 -12.21 -17.78
N LYS A 316 6.56 -11.82 -16.49
CA LYS A 316 5.31 -11.67 -15.72
C LYS A 316 4.40 -10.56 -16.27
N ASN A 317 4.96 -9.48 -16.81
CA ASN A 317 4.19 -8.40 -17.43
C ASN A 317 3.54 -8.85 -18.75
N GLN A 318 4.19 -9.76 -19.50
CA GLN A 318 3.63 -10.44 -20.67
C GLN A 318 2.68 -11.58 -20.26
N HIS A 319 1.79 -11.29 -19.31
CA HIS A 319 0.92 -12.26 -18.66
C HIS A 319 0.00 -13.02 -19.62
N GLN A 320 -0.36 -12.40 -20.76
CA GLN A 320 -1.14 -13.04 -21.79
C GLN A 320 -0.41 -14.28 -22.34
N VAL A 321 0.92 -14.20 -22.50
CA VAL A 321 1.74 -15.18 -23.22
C VAL A 321 2.40 -16.17 -22.26
N PHE A 322 2.96 -15.68 -21.14
CA PHE A 322 3.86 -16.48 -20.30
C PHE A 322 3.29 -16.81 -18.93
N LYS A 323 3.66 -18.00 -18.45
CA LYS A 323 3.54 -18.43 -17.06
C LYS A 323 4.95 -18.54 -16.47
N VAL A 324 5.17 -17.86 -15.34
CA VAL A 324 6.45 -17.87 -14.63
C VAL A 324 6.25 -18.51 -13.27
N ALA A 325 6.81 -19.70 -13.05
CA ALA A 325 6.68 -20.47 -11.82
C ALA A 325 7.96 -21.27 -11.56
N GLY A 326 8.33 -21.46 -10.29
CA GLY A 326 9.46 -22.31 -9.91
C GLY A 326 10.81 -21.94 -10.55
N GLY A 327 11.05 -20.66 -10.84
CA GLY A 327 12.29 -20.21 -11.51
C GLY A 327 12.38 -20.55 -13.00
N SER A 328 11.26 -20.94 -13.62
CA SER A 328 11.15 -21.25 -15.05
C SER A 328 10.00 -20.49 -15.71
N VAL A 329 10.00 -20.46 -17.04
CA VAL A 329 8.96 -19.87 -17.88
C VAL A 329 8.41 -20.93 -18.84
N SER A 330 7.10 -20.91 -19.05
CA SER A 330 6.41 -21.69 -20.08
C SER A 330 5.38 -20.81 -20.79
N ILE A 331 4.88 -21.29 -21.93
CA ILE A 331 3.71 -20.69 -22.56
C ILE A 331 2.51 -20.91 -21.62
N ARG A 332 1.68 -19.88 -21.48
CA ARG A 332 0.46 -19.94 -20.69
C ARG A 332 -0.64 -20.59 -21.49
N ASP A 333 -1.26 -21.60 -20.90
CA ASP A 333 -2.45 -22.25 -21.44
C ASP A 333 -3.69 -21.74 -20.71
N TRP A 334 -4.51 -20.96 -21.42
CA TRP A 334 -5.73 -20.39 -20.85
C TRP A 334 -6.91 -21.37 -20.81
N ALA A 335 -6.85 -22.50 -21.54
CA ALA A 335 -7.86 -23.54 -21.44
C ALA A 335 -7.79 -24.26 -20.07
N THR A 336 -6.59 -24.40 -19.51
CA THR A 336 -6.37 -25.05 -18.21
C THR A 336 -6.33 -24.10 -17.02
N GLU A 337 -5.86 -22.86 -17.20
CA GLU A 337 -5.72 -21.88 -16.09
C GLU A 337 -6.97 -21.03 -15.81
N GLY A 338 -8.03 -21.22 -16.60
CA GLY A 338 -9.33 -20.58 -16.40
C GLY A 338 -9.41 -19.13 -16.89
N VAL A 339 -10.65 -18.67 -17.09
CA VAL A 339 -10.96 -17.40 -17.74
C VAL A 339 -10.99 -16.25 -16.72
N ARG A 340 -10.33 -15.13 -17.04
CA ARG A 340 -10.50 -13.84 -16.32
C ARG A 340 -11.39 -12.87 -17.10
N ARG A 341 -12.53 -13.35 -17.60
CA ARG A 341 -13.49 -12.49 -18.29
C ARG A 341 -14.34 -11.80 -17.24
N VAL A 342 -14.48 -10.49 -17.38
CA VAL A 342 -15.41 -9.67 -16.60
C VAL A 342 -16.55 -9.30 -17.54
N ASP A 343 -17.75 -9.79 -17.26
CA ASP A 343 -18.93 -9.51 -18.08
C ASP A 343 -19.18 -8.00 -18.19
N GLY A 344 -19.55 -7.55 -19.40
CA GLY A 344 -19.82 -6.14 -19.70
C GLY A 344 -18.61 -5.27 -20.03
N LYS A 345 -17.36 -5.79 -20.05
CA LYS A 345 -16.18 -5.03 -20.51
C LYS A 345 -15.85 -5.27 -21.99
N THR A 346 -15.71 -4.20 -22.76
CA THR A 346 -15.23 -4.24 -24.15
C THR A 346 -13.78 -4.71 -24.22
N LYS A 347 -13.46 -5.57 -25.19
CA LYS A 347 -12.09 -6.06 -25.45
C LYS A 347 -11.29 -4.95 -26.13
N ILE A 348 -10.23 -4.49 -25.48
CA ILE A 348 -9.41 -3.35 -25.97
C ILE A 348 -8.12 -3.83 -26.64
N SER A 349 -7.52 -4.93 -26.17
CA SER A 349 -6.26 -5.46 -26.68
C SER A 349 -6.43 -6.73 -27.51
N ALA A 350 -5.64 -6.85 -28.58
CA ALA A 350 -5.63 -8.01 -29.45
C ALA A 350 -5.13 -9.29 -28.75
N CYS A 351 -5.61 -10.44 -29.22
CA CYS A 351 -5.23 -11.74 -28.71
C CYS A 351 -3.88 -12.17 -29.27
N TRP A 352 -2.87 -12.26 -28.41
CA TRP A 352 -1.52 -12.68 -28.83
C TRP A 352 -1.53 -14.05 -29.50
N PHE A 353 -2.23 -15.03 -28.93
CA PHE A 353 -2.26 -16.38 -29.49
C PHE A 353 -2.96 -16.45 -30.84
N LYS A 354 -3.99 -15.63 -31.05
CA LYS A 354 -4.66 -15.55 -32.36
C LYS A 354 -3.72 -15.00 -33.44
N LEU A 355 -2.84 -14.07 -33.07
CA LEU A 355 -1.90 -13.43 -33.99
C LEU A 355 -0.63 -14.24 -34.24
N TYR A 356 -0.07 -14.90 -33.22
CA TYR A 356 1.29 -15.46 -33.26
C TYR A 356 1.38 -16.96 -32.98
N HIS A 357 0.35 -17.61 -32.46
CA HIS A 357 0.40 -19.05 -32.17
C HIS A 357 0.00 -19.86 -33.42
N PRO A 358 0.76 -20.90 -33.82
CA PRO A 358 0.46 -21.69 -35.02
C PRO A 358 -0.90 -22.38 -34.97
N ASN A 359 -1.33 -22.86 -33.80
CA ASN A 359 -2.68 -23.43 -33.60
C ASN A 359 -3.76 -22.38 -33.28
N GLY A 360 -3.44 -21.08 -33.32
CA GLY A 360 -4.34 -20.01 -32.89
C GLY A 360 -4.58 -19.97 -31.38
N CYS A 361 -5.61 -19.22 -30.96
CA CYS A 361 -6.00 -19.12 -29.56
C CYS A 361 -6.67 -20.41 -29.07
N PRO A 362 -6.31 -20.96 -27.90
CA PRO A 362 -6.94 -22.16 -27.35
C PRO A 362 -8.38 -21.91 -26.82
N LEU A 363 -8.86 -20.67 -26.85
CA LEU A 363 -10.21 -20.29 -26.42
C LEU A 363 -11.05 -19.82 -27.62
N SER A 364 -12.37 -19.91 -27.51
CA SER A 364 -13.29 -19.27 -28.47
C SER A 364 -13.28 -17.74 -28.32
N ASN A 365 -13.83 -17.02 -29.31
CA ASN A 365 -13.96 -15.55 -29.20
C ASN A 365 -14.86 -15.16 -28.02
N GLU A 366 -15.90 -15.93 -27.69
CA GLU A 366 -16.73 -15.62 -26.51
C GLU A 366 -15.93 -15.79 -25.21
N LEU A 367 -15.06 -16.80 -25.12
CA LEU A 367 -14.37 -17.10 -23.86
C LEU A 367 -13.08 -16.30 -23.67
N CYS A 368 -12.44 -15.84 -24.75
CA CYS A 368 -11.17 -15.12 -24.63
C CYS A 368 -11.36 -13.71 -24.05
N SER A 369 -10.53 -13.33 -23.08
CA SER A 369 -10.48 -11.96 -22.53
C SER A 369 -9.93 -10.90 -23.51
N PHE A 370 -9.45 -11.31 -24.68
CA PHE A 370 -8.78 -10.47 -25.68
C PHE A 370 -9.50 -10.52 -27.03
N ALA A 371 -9.32 -9.49 -27.86
CA ALA A 371 -9.95 -9.37 -29.18
C ALA A 371 -9.31 -10.35 -30.18
N HIS A 372 -10.13 -11.20 -30.81
CA HIS A 372 -9.71 -12.16 -31.83
C HIS A 372 -9.70 -11.56 -33.23
#